data_AF-A0A970T3P3-F1
#
_entry.id   AF-A0A970T3P3-F1
#
_cell.length_a   1.000
_cell.length_b   1.000
_cell.length_c   1.000
_cell.angle_alpha   90.00
_cell.angle_beta   90.00
_cell.angle_gamma   90.00
#
_symmetry.space_group_name_H-M   'P 1'
#
loop_
_entity.id
_entity.type
_entity.pdbx_description
1 polymer ?
#
loop_
_entity_poly.entity_id
_entity_poly.type
_entity_poly.pdbx_seq_one_letter_code
_entity_poly.pdbx_strand_id
1 'polypeptide(L)'
;MIFRIIILLILLFEPFANQVIAQNKVQNFQKYLIYRERLLSDFMVSSRGNEPGTNIPASFRNINTGLMRWGDATINLSNYMAVLATEYKLLKLSNMPMDETLTEIDNVLSAMERLDISAEAFYGNIDAPPFPNGFFIRDDIPLTFTRDWAWKNPSFVDYPYIRSDYTEADKRLNEMSQDQVWHLVIGLALISKLVDDTVSSPFFNGAVRLTLSQRAMLISYQIIKALQYKKCFNIINNKPCFRIWNLRNPVTKMPVKRGADPRFLKFGFAEAGDFITDGNFGSLQWGYSSQTFIWIRLVGFLQIAQQFSPKGNIDHLFHAGSLATIGNIWSTRDLIRLYNRHHKFFFVPDPHYEHFALISCILHNDCPKKLNREKEKYEILLNLAPVNGPSNFGNYSADDFVFEWSSINRLVWPERLGSGTNQWLQGEYSGLDYMLLFNLYRLVYENGY
;
A
#
# COMPACT_ATOMS: atom_id res chain seq x y z
N MET A 1 44.51 24.73 18.17
CA MET A 1 44.54 24.56 16.70
C MET A 1 45.56 23.50 16.24
N ILE A 2 45.81 22.44 17.03
CA ILE A 2 46.69 21.31 16.65
C ILE A 2 45.96 19.95 16.80
N PHE A 3 44.80 19.91 17.46
CA PHE A 3 43.98 18.70 17.62
C PHE A 3 42.99 18.42 16.47
N ARG A 4 42.88 19.31 15.48
CA ARG A 4 41.99 19.14 14.30
C ARG A 4 42.69 18.57 13.06
N ILE A 5 44.01 18.38 13.10
CA ILE A 5 44.80 17.95 11.92
C ILE A 5 45.13 16.44 11.95
N ILE A 6 45.05 15.78 13.11
CA ILE A 6 45.43 14.36 13.24
C ILE A 6 44.31 13.39 12.77
N ILE A 7 43.04 13.81 12.78
CA ILE A 7 41.92 12.98 12.28
C ILE A 7 41.86 12.95 10.74
N LEU A 8 42.43 13.95 10.05
CA LEU A 8 42.39 14.03 8.59
C LEU A 8 43.49 13.21 7.89
N LEU A 9 44.54 12.78 8.60
CA LEU A 9 45.69 12.08 8.02
C LEU A 9 45.65 10.55 8.15
N ILE A 10 44.72 10.00 8.93
CA ILE A 10 44.49 8.54 9.04
C ILE A 10 43.53 8.04 7.94
N LEU A 11 42.86 8.92 7.21
CA LEU A 11 41.91 8.57 6.13
C LEU A 11 42.54 8.48 4.73
N LEU A 12 43.84 8.72 4.57
CA LEU A 12 44.47 8.83 3.24
C LEU A 12 45.31 7.60 2.82
N PHE A 13 45.35 6.54 3.62
CA PHE A 13 46.05 5.31 3.25
C PHE A 13 45.29 4.06 3.73
N GLU A 14 44.15 3.77 3.11
CA GLU A 14 43.73 2.39 2.94
C GLU A 14 43.78 2.01 1.46
N PRO A 15 44.43 0.89 1.10
CA PRO A 15 44.52 0.45 -0.28
C PRO A 15 43.13 0.05 -0.79
N PHE A 16 42.88 0.36 -2.07
CA PHE A 16 41.73 -0.08 -2.86
C PHE A 16 41.61 -1.61 -2.88
N ALA A 17 41.07 -2.18 -1.81
CA ALA A 17 40.39 -3.46 -1.83
C ALA A 17 38.91 -3.15 -1.98
N ASN A 18 38.21 -3.86 -2.87
CA ASN A 18 36.76 -3.83 -3.01
C ASN A 18 36.09 -4.16 -1.67
N GLN A 19 35.98 -3.18 -0.78
CA GLN A 19 35.11 -3.25 0.37
C GLN A 19 33.70 -3.04 -0.17
N VAL A 20 32.98 -4.14 -0.32
CA VAL A 20 31.53 -4.12 -0.12
C VAL A 20 31.35 -3.52 1.27
N ILE A 21 31.19 -2.20 1.38
CA ILE A 21 30.88 -1.55 2.64
C ILE A 21 29.50 -2.08 2.99
N ALA A 22 29.46 -3.09 3.87
CA ALA A 22 28.24 -3.56 4.48
C ALA A 22 27.59 -2.32 5.10
N GLN A 23 26.47 -1.90 4.51
CA GLN A 23 25.81 -0.70 5.02
C GLN A 23 25.35 -0.97 6.45
N ASN A 24 25.59 -0.01 7.33
CA ASN A 24 25.22 -0.15 8.73
C ASN A 24 23.78 0.36 8.97
N LYS A 25 23.22 0.01 10.12
CA LYS A 25 21.89 0.44 10.58
C LYS A 25 21.65 1.96 10.45
N VAL A 26 22.69 2.78 10.68
CA VAL A 26 22.62 4.24 10.57
C VAL A 26 22.38 4.67 9.12
N GLN A 27 23.05 4.05 8.16
CA GLN A 27 22.87 4.35 6.73
C GLN A 27 21.47 3.99 6.24
N ASN A 28 20.89 2.87 6.67
CA ASN A 28 19.50 2.55 6.33
C ASN A 28 18.50 3.55 6.93
N PHE A 29 18.73 4.01 8.17
CA PHE A 29 17.90 5.06 8.74
C PHE A 29 18.06 6.40 8.00
N GLN A 30 19.26 6.76 7.55
CA GLN A 30 19.47 7.94 6.71
C GLN A 30 18.71 7.85 5.38
N LYS A 31 18.74 6.69 4.71
CA LYS A 31 17.93 6.44 3.51
C LYS A 31 16.43 6.58 3.79
N TYR A 32 15.97 6.07 4.92
CA TYR A 32 14.57 6.23 5.35
C TYR A 32 14.18 7.72 5.41
N LEU A 33 14.99 8.55 6.07
CA LEU A 33 14.74 9.99 6.17
C LEU A 33 14.74 10.69 4.81
N ILE A 34 15.71 10.38 3.94
CA ILE A 34 15.77 10.90 2.57
C ILE A 34 14.50 10.51 1.79
N TYR A 35 14.05 9.27 1.92
CA TYR A 35 12.86 8.78 1.21
C TYR A 35 11.58 9.43 1.74
N ARG A 36 11.48 9.70 3.05
CA ARG A 36 10.35 10.44 3.64
C ARG A 36 10.31 11.88 3.14
N GLU A 37 11.44 12.59 3.15
CA GLU A 37 11.55 13.95 2.62
C GLU A 37 11.20 13.99 1.14
N ARG A 38 11.76 13.07 0.35
CA ARG A 38 11.47 12.92 -1.08
C ARG A 38 10.00 12.64 -1.32
N LEU A 39 9.37 11.71 -0.61
CA LEU A 39 7.92 11.48 -0.77
C LEU A 39 7.12 12.79 -0.64
N LEU A 40 7.37 13.56 0.42
CA LEU A 40 6.62 14.79 0.75
C LEU A 40 6.91 15.97 -0.18
N SER A 41 8.13 16.07 -0.70
CA SER A 41 8.55 17.16 -1.59
C SER A 41 8.33 16.85 -3.07
N ASP A 42 8.37 15.59 -3.45
CA ASP A 42 8.51 15.17 -4.85
C ASP A 42 7.36 14.30 -5.38
N PHE A 43 6.59 13.65 -4.51
CA PHE A 43 5.59 12.65 -4.94
C PHE A 43 4.18 12.94 -4.45
N MET A 44 4.00 13.85 -3.50
CA MET A 44 2.68 14.21 -3.00
C MET A 44 2.64 15.61 -2.42
N VAL A 45 1.44 16.17 -2.28
CA VAL A 45 1.21 17.39 -1.49
C VAL A 45 0.56 16.99 -0.18
N SER A 46 1.24 17.17 0.94
CA SER A 46 0.64 16.98 2.28
C SER A 46 -0.16 18.23 2.67
N SER A 47 -1.45 18.11 2.97
CA SER A 47 -2.32 19.25 3.31
C SER A 47 -3.39 18.88 4.34
N ARG A 48 -3.54 19.73 5.37
CA ARG A 48 -4.65 19.67 6.32
C ARG A 48 -5.98 20.15 5.72
N GLY A 49 -5.93 20.88 4.61
CA GLY A 49 -7.12 21.38 3.92
C GLY A 49 -7.89 20.29 3.15
N ASN A 50 -7.25 19.13 2.93
CA ASN A 50 -7.83 17.98 2.24
C ASN A 50 -8.38 18.33 0.84
N GLU A 51 -7.70 19.22 0.12
CA GLU A 51 -8.06 19.65 -1.23
C GLU A 51 -7.93 18.50 -2.26
N PRO A 52 -8.61 18.57 -3.42
CA PRO A 52 -8.49 17.55 -4.47
C PRO A 52 -7.04 17.24 -4.83
N GLY A 53 -6.70 15.96 -4.85
CA GLY A 53 -5.38 15.45 -5.13
C GLY A 53 -4.35 15.50 -3.99
N THR A 54 -4.62 16.24 -2.92
CA THR A 54 -3.71 16.29 -1.76
C THR A 54 -3.79 14.99 -0.95
N ASN A 55 -2.68 14.70 -0.25
CA ASN A 55 -2.47 13.53 0.61
C ASN A 55 -2.46 12.18 -0.15
N ILE A 56 -2.41 12.19 -1.48
CA ILE A 56 -2.36 10.99 -2.33
C ILE A 56 -0.99 10.92 -3.03
N PRO A 57 -0.16 9.89 -2.75
CA PRO A 57 1.13 9.73 -3.43
C PRO A 57 1.02 9.33 -4.90
N ALA A 58 1.82 9.99 -5.74
CA ALA A 58 2.07 9.56 -7.12
C ALA A 58 2.80 8.22 -7.14
N SER A 59 2.50 7.40 -8.15
CA SER A 59 3.15 6.12 -8.37
C SER A 59 4.59 6.32 -8.85
N PHE A 60 4.80 7.23 -9.81
CA PHE A 60 6.11 7.59 -10.31
C PHE A 60 6.10 8.96 -11.00
N ARG A 61 7.29 9.50 -11.22
CA ARG A 61 7.54 10.69 -12.05
C ARG A 61 8.69 10.43 -13.01
N ASN A 62 8.68 11.03 -14.19
CA ASN A 62 9.69 10.81 -15.23
C ASN A 62 10.16 12.14 -15.80
N ILE A 63 11.39 12.52 -15.43
CA ILE A 63 11.99 13.80 -15.81
C ILE A 63 12.22 13.93 -17.32
N ASN A 64 12.50 12.83 -18.01
CA ASN A 64 12.76 12.84 -19.45
C ASN A 64 11.49 13.15 -20.27
N THR A 65 10.32 12.89 -19.71
CA THR A 65 9.03 13.13 -20.37
C THR A 65 8.21 14.24 -19.71
N GLY A 66 8.62 14.71 -18.53
CA GLY A 66 7.83 15.63 -17.69
C GLY A 66 6.52 15.01 -17.18
N LEU A 67 6.43 13.67 -17.11
CA LEU A 67 5.23 12.94 -16.69
C LEU A 67 5.22 12.70 -15.19
N MET A 68 4.11 12.96 -14.53
CA MET A 68 3.80 12.48 -13.18
C MET A 68 2.49 11.68 -13.18
N ARG A 69 2.48 10.51 -12.54
CA ARG A 69 1.38 9.55 -12.67
C ARG A 69 0.78 9.15 -11.32
N TRP A 70 -0.54 9.24 -11.23
CA TRP A 70 -1.39 8.67 -10.18
C TRP A 70 -2.26 7.56 -10.78
N GLY A 71 -1.64 6.43 -11.14
CA GLY A 71 -2.38 5.27 -11.65
C GLY A 71 -2.71 4.32 -10.50
N ASP A 72 -3.99 3.99 -10.31
CA ASP A 72 -4.47 3.21 -9.16
C ASP A 72 -4.04 3.83 -7.82
N ALA A 73 -4.20 5.14 -7.68
CA ALA A 73 -3.55 5.94 -6.65
C ALA A 73 -3.83 5.48 -5.20
N THR A 74 -5.01 4.91 -4.93
CA THR A 74 -5.33 4.36 -3.60
C THR A 74 -4.42 3.19 -3.18
N ILE A 75 -3.72 2.54 -4.12
CA ILE A 75 -2.69 1.54 -3.80
C ILE A 75 -1.51 2.21 -3.10
N ASN A 76 -1.01 3.33 -3.63
CA ASN A 76 0.06 4.08 -2.99
C ASN A 76 -0.41 4.74 -1.69
N LEU A 77 -1.66 5.22 -1.66
CA LEU A 77 -2.27 5.74 -0.43
C LEU A 77 -2.27 4.68 0.68
N SER A 78 -2.64 3.44 0.37
CA SER A 78 -2.57 2.33 1.33
C SER A 78 -1.15 2.03 1.81
N ASN A 79 -0.19 1.99 0.89
CA ASN A 79 1.22 1.81 1.27
C ASN A 79 1.69 2.94 2.17
N TYR A 80 1.24 4.17 1.94
CA TYR A 80 1.58 5.29 2.79
C TYR A 80 0.93 5.20 4.18
N MET A 81 -0.35 4.79 4.25
CA MET A 81 -1.01 4.45 5.51
C MET A 81 -0.22 3.39 6.30
N ALA A 82 0.28 2.36 5.63
CA ALA A 82 1.11 1.32 6.23
C ALA A 82 2.46 1.85 6.75
N VAL A 83 3.13 2.72 5.98
CA VAL A 83 4.36 3.41 6.42
C VAL A 83 4.10 4.22 7.68
N LEU A 84 3.05 5.06 7.68
CA LEU A 84 2.72 5.94 8.80
C LEU A 84 2.34 5.17 10.07
N ALA A 85 1.53 4.11 9.95
CA ALA A 85 1.15 3.30 11.10
C ALA A 85 2.35 2.59 11.75
N THR A 86 3.28 2.10 10.92
CA THR A 86 4.50 1.44 11.41
C THR A 86 5.53 2.44 11.94
N GLU A 87 5.63 3.63 11.34
CA GLU A 87 6.43 4.77 11.83
C GLU A 87 5.93 5.21 13.21
N TYR A 88 4.61 5.42 13.37
CA TYR A 88 3.98 5.73 14.65
C TYR A 88 4.40 4.74 15.74
N LYS A 89 4.31 3.44 15.46
CA LYS A 89 4.66 2.40 16.44
C LYS A 89 6.13 2.46 16.82
N LEU A 90 7.03 2.69 15.88
CA LEU A 90 8.46 2.81 16.14
C LEU A 90 8.79 4.06 16.95
N LEU A 91 8.22 5.22 16.60
CA LEU A 91 8.37 6.47 17.35
C LEU A 91 7.90 6.29 18.79
N LYS A 92 6.75 5.63 18.97
CA LYS A 92 6.21 5.31 20.29
C LYS A 92 7.15 4.43 21.11
N LEU A 93 7.67 3.35 20.52
CA LEU A 93 8.61 2.45 21.20
C LEU A 93 9.92 3.16 21.58
N SER A 94 10.34 4.15 20.79
CA SER A 94 11.53 4.98 21.04
C SER A 94 11.25 6.23 21.89
N ASN A 95 10.04 6.41 22.40
CA ASN A 95 9.62 7.60 23.16
C ASN A 95 9.91 8.93 22.42
N MET A 96 9.72 8.93 21.11
CA MET A 96 9.87 10.10 20.23
C MET A 96 8.52 10.79 19.97
N PRO A 97 8.51 12.09 19.59
CA PRO A 97 7.28 12.80 19.22
C PRO A 97 6.55 12.12 18.05
N MET A 98 5.22 12.09 18.12
CA MET A 98 4.36 11.42 17.12
C MET A 98 3.36 12.38 16.45
N ASP A 99 3.34 13.66 16.83
CA ASP A 99 2.31 14.61 16.42
C ASP A 99 2.25 14.84 14.90
N GLU A 100 3.43 14.84 14.25
CA GLU A 100 3.53 14.95 12.80
C GLU A 100 2.96 13.69 12.13
N THR A 101 3.42 12.50 12.52
CA THR A 101 2.89 11.23 11.99
C THR A 101 1.38 11.08 12.23
N LEU A 102 0.86 11.50 13.38
CA LEU A 102 -0.58 11.51 13.67
C LEU A 102 -1.35 12.48 12.76
N THR A 103 -0.79 13.68 12.51
CA THR A 103 -1.35 14.64 11.54
C THR A 103 -1.39 14.01 10.14
N GLU A 104 -0.34 13.30 9.74
CA GLU A 104 -0.30 12.67 8.43
C GLU A 104 -1.27 11.49 8.30
N ILE A 105 -1.46 10.70 9.37
CA ILE A 105 -2.49 9.65 9.42
C ILE A 105 -3.88 10.27 9.26
N ASP A 106 -4.16 11.38 9.97
CA ASP A 106 -5.43 12.12 9.84
C ASP A 106 -5.64 12.61 8.40
N ASN A 107 -4.60 13.15 7.78
CA ASN A 107 -4.62 13.63 6.39
C ASN A 107 -4.93 12.51 5.37
N VAL A 108 -4.29 11.34 5.48
CA VAL A 108 -4.52 10.23 4.54
C VAL A 108 -5.88 9.55 4.72
N LEU A 109 -6.38 9.45 5.96
CA LEU A 109 -7.75 8.95 6.22
C LEU A 109 -8.79 9.94 5.67
N SER A 110 -8.55 11.24 5.85
CA SER A 110 -9.42 12.29 5.31
C SER A 110 -9.43 12.31 3.78
N ALA A 111 -8.30 12.00 3.13
CA ALA A 111 -8.27 11.83 1.67
C ALA A 111 -9.06 10.61 1.21
N MET A 112 -8.99 9.48 1.93
CA MET A 112 -9.82 8.32 1.62
C MET A 112 -11.31 8.62 1.76
N GLU A 113 -11.71 9.29 2.85
CA GLU A 113 -13.09 9.75 3.05
C GLU A 113 -13.53 10.71 1.93
N ARG A 114 -12.65 11.61 1.48
CA ARG A 114 -12.90 12.53 0.35
C ARG A 114 -13.16 11.79 -0.96
N LEU A 115 -12.39 10.74 -1.24
CA LEU A 115 -12.57 9.92 -2.45
C LEU A 115 -13.89 9.13 -2.41
N ASP A 116 -14.36 8.75 -1.23
CA ASP A 116 -15.66 8.09 -1.03
C ASP A 116 -16.81 9.07 -1.30
N ILE A 117 -16.91 10.16 -0.54
CA ILE A 117 -18.01 11.14 -0.66
C ILE A 117 -18.13 11.78 -2.03
N SER A 118 -17.02 11.89 -2.77
CA SER A 118 -17.00 12.54 -4.08
C SER A 118 -17.51 11.61 -5.18
N ALA A 119 -17.59 10.30 -4.92
CA ALA A 119 -17.88 9.30 -5.93
C ALA A 119 -19.28 9.50 -6.54
N GLU A 120 -20.31 9.68 -5.72
CA GLU A 120 -21.68 9.83 -6.22
C GLU A 120 -21.83 11.07 -7.11
N ALA A 121 -21.30 12.21 -6.68
CA ALA A 121 -21.31 13.45 -7.45
C ALA A 121 -20.55 13.28 -8.77
N PHE A 122 -19.38 12.63 -8.74
CA PHE A 122 -18.58 12.34 -9.93
C PHE A 122 -19.34 11.48 -10.96
N TYR A 123 -20.18 10.55 -10.51
CA TYR A 123 -21.02 9.70 -11.35
C TYR A 123 -22.43 10.25 -11.64
N GLY A 124 -22.70 11.50 -11.27
CA GLY A 124 -23.91 12.22 -11.69
C GLY A 124 -25.06 12.26 -10.68
N ASN A 125 -24.84 11.86 -9.43
CA ASN A 125 -25.79 12.06 -8.34
C ASN A 125 -25.31 13.19 -7.40
N ILE A 126 -25.61 14.43 -7.78
CA ILE A 126 -25.22 15.63 -7.02
C ILE A 126 -25.93 15.78 -5.68
N ASP A 127 -27.10 15.15 -5.52
CA ASP A 127 -27.93 15.20 -4.31
C ASP A 127 -27.64 14.02 -3.37
N ALA A 128 -26.61 13.23 -3.65
CA ALA A 128 -26.22 12.13 -2.77
C ALA A 128 -25.90 12.66 -1.37
N PRO A 129 -26.39 11.99 -0.31
CA PRO A 129 -26.00 12.35 1.04
C PRO A 129 -24.47 12.32 1.15
N PRO A 130 -23.85 13.36 1.73
CA PRO A 130 -22.40 13.44 1.84
C PRO A 130 -21.97 12.53 3.00
N PHE A 131 -22.15 11.23 2.90
CA PHE A 131 -21.74 10.28 3.93
C PHE A 131 -21.00 9.14 3.27
N PRO A 132 -19.76 8.84 3.72
CA PRO A 132 -19.01 7.71 3.21
C PRO A 132 -19.83 6.42 3.28
N ASN A 133 -19.87 5.69 2.18
CA ASN A 133 -20.61 4.43 2.08
C ASN A 133 -19.74 3.24 1.66
N GLY A 134 -18.46 3.49 1.42
CA GLY A 134 -17.45 2.53 1.01
C GLY A 134 -17.19 2.51 -0.49
N PHE A 135 -18.00 3.18 -1.30
CA PHE A 135 -17.80 3.31 -2.73
C PHE A 135 -17.01 4.57 -3.05
N PHE A 136 -15.82 4.44 -3.66
CA PHE A 136 -14.92 5.56 -3.90
C PHE A 136 -14.44 5.67 -5.35
N ILE A 137 -13.96 6.86 -5.71
CA ILE A 137 -13.15 7.10 -6.91
C ILE A 137 -11.67 6.84 -6.62
N ARG A 138 -10.89 6.32 -7.60
CA ARG A 138 -9.49 5.92 -7.38
C ARG A 138 -8.57 7.10 -7.08
N ASP A 139 -8.84 8.24 -7.68
CA ASP A 139 -8.18 9.51 -7.39
C ASP A 139 -9.05 10.70 -7.84
N ASP A 140 -8.65 11.89 -7.39
CA ASP A 140 -9.26 13.18 -7.72
C ASP A 140 -8.21 14.22 -8.15
N ILE A 141 -7.19 13.78 -8.89
CA ILE A 141 -6.04 14.62 -9.30
C ILE A 141 -6.42 15.44 -10.56
N PRO A 142 -6.55 16.77 -10.49
CA PRO A 142 -6.82 17.59 -11.68
C PRO A 142 -5.60 17.68 -12.61
N LEU A 143 -5.83 17.94 -13.90
CA LEU A 143 -4.76 18.12 -14.91
C LEU A 143 -3.79 19.27 -14.60
N THR A 144 -4.19 20.19 -13.72
CA THR A 144 -3.41 21.37 -13.34
C THR A 144 -2.68 21.20 -12.00
N PHE A 145 -2.79 20.02 -11.36
CA PHE A 145 -2.35 19.81 -9.98
C PHE A 145 -0.87 20.18 -9.75
N THR A 146 0.05 19.72 -10.61
CA THR A 146 1.48 20.00 -10.45
C THR A 146 1.79 21.49 -10.57
N ARG A 147 1.15 22.19 -11.51
CA ARG A 147 1.24 23.65 -11.65
C ARG A 147 0.67 24.39 -10.44
N ASP A 148 -0.52 24.01 -9.99
CA ASP A 148 -1.24 24.72 -8.93
C ASP A 148 -0.56 24.56 -7.55
N TRP A 149 0.24 23.50 -7.38
CA TRP A 149 0.99 23.21 -6.16
C TRP A 149 2.50 23.42 -6.26
N ALA A 150 3.03 23.90 -7.39
CA ALA A 150 4.46 24.15 -7.59
C ALA A 150 5.06 25.14 -6.59
N TRP A 151 4.26 26.05 -6.04
CA TRP A 151 4.70 26.98 -4.99
C TRP A 151 5.07 26.27 -3.68
N LYS A 152 4.47 25.11 -3.42
CA LYS A 152 4.70 24.29 -2.23
C LYS A 152 5.72 23.19 -2.48
N ASN A 153 5.65 22.57 -3.66
CA ASN A 153 6.57 21.53 -4.11
C ASN A 153 7.25 21.99 -5.41
N PRO A 154 8.40 22.72 -5.33
CA PRO A 154 9.03 23.33 -6.50
C PRO A 154 9.41 22.35 -7.61
N SER A 155 9.72 21.09 -7.28
CA SER A 155 10.04 20.05 -8.27
C SER A 155 8.88 19.74 -9.22
N PHE A 156 7.64 20.09 -8.87
CA PHE A 156 6.46 19.86 -9.71
C PHE A 156 6.49 20.67 -11.02
N VAL A 157 7.28 21.76 -11.07
CA VAL A 157 7.48 22.55 -12.30
C VAL A 157 8.04 21.68 -13.44
N ASP A 158 8.85 20.68 -13.11
CA ASP A 158 9.49 19.81 -14.09
C ASP A 158 8.55 18.72 -14.63
N TYR A 159 7.33 18.59 -14.07
CA TYR A 159 6.37 17.55 -14.43
C TYR A 159 4.99 18.13 -14.82
N PRO A 160 4.90 18.86 -15.95
CA PRO A 160 3.65 19.49 -16.39
C PRO A 160 2.62 18.49 -16.93
N TYR A 161 3.01 17.24 -17.24
CA TYR A 161 2.10 16.24 -17.80
C TYR A 161 1.60 15.30 -16.70
N ILE A 162 0.29 15.28 -16.49
CA ILE A 162 -0.34 14.46 -15.47
C ILE A 162 -1.08 13.29 -16.12
N ARG A 163 -0.94 12.10 -15.53
CA ARG A 163 -1.80 10.95 -15.83
C ARG A 163 -2.50 10.47 -14.56
N SER A 164 -3.82 10.55 -14.56
CA SER A 164 -4.68 10.22 -13.42
C SER A 164 -5.98 9.57 -13.89
N ASP A 165 -6.53 8.63 -13.11
CA ASP A 165 -7.80 7.96 -13.43
C ASP A 165 -8.97 8.97 -13.41
N TYR A 166 -8.86 10.08 -12.68
CA TYR A 166 -9.84 11.18 -12.64
C TYR A 166 -10.03 11.89 -13.98
N THR A 167 -8.99 11.91 -14.81
CA THR A 167 -8.94 12.64 -16.08
C THR A 167 -9.17 11.76 -17.30
N GLU A 168 -9.37 10.45 -17.08
CA GLU A 168 -9.65 9.49 -18.15
C GLU A 168 -10.99 9.77 -18.84
N ALA A 169 -11.02 9.62 -20.18
CA ALA A 169 -12.21 9.89 -20.98
C ALA A 169 -13.41 8.99 -20.59
N ASP A 170 -13.13 7.73 -20.25
CA ASP A 170 -14.12 6.86 -19.65
C ASP A 170 -14.06 6.97 -18.12
N LYS A 171 -14.96 7.78 -17.57
CA LYS A 171 -15.11 7.99 -16.12
C LYS A 171 -15.26 6.69 -15.33
N ARG A 172 -15.76 5.61 -15.92
CA ARG A 172 -15.90 4.31 -15.23
C ARG A 172 -14.56 3.66 -14.91
N LEU A 173 -13.48 4.10 -15.55
CA LEU A 173 -12.14 3.69 -15.14
C LEU A 173 -11.85 4.19 -13.72
N ASN A 174 -12.33 5.36 -13.32
CA ASN A 174 -12.14 5.86 -11.95
C ASN A 174 -12.98 5.14 -10.89
N GLU A 175 -13.79 4.12 -11.23
CA GLU A 175 -14.54 3.34 -10.24
C GLU A 175 -13.56 2.51 -9.41
N MET A 176 -13.75 2.46 -8.08
CA MET A 176 -13.07 1.46 -7.26
C MET A 176 -13.27 0.06 -7.85
N SER A 177 -12.31 -0.82 -7.60
CA SER A 177 -12.40 -2.24 -7.91
C SER A 177 -11.92 -3.04 -6.70
N GLN A 178 -12.22 -4.33 -6.68
CA GLN A 178 -11.65 -5.25 -5.69
C GLN A 178 -10.13 -5.12 -5.58
N ASP A 179 -9.45 -4.74 -6.68
CA ASP A 179 -8.01 -4.61 -6.74
C ASP A 179 -7.51 -3.54 -5.78
N GLN A 180 -8.16 -2.37 -5.74
CA GLN A 180 -7.85 -1.35 -4.74
C GLN A 180 -8.10 -1.85 -3.32
N VAL A 181 -9.15 -2.65 -3.11
CA VAL A 181 -9.58 -3.03 -1.76
C VAL A 181 -8.57 -3.95 -1.08
N TRP A 182 -8.02 -4.95 -1.75
CA TRP A 182 -7.02 -5.83 -1.10
C TRP A 182 -5.70 -5.11 -0.80
N HIS A 183 -5.41 -3.99 -1.48
CA HIS A 183 -4.31 -3.11 -1.08
C HIS A 183 -4.71 -2.28 0.15
N LEU A 184 -5.86 -1.62 0.12
CA LEU A 184 -6.34 -0.72 1.18
C LEU A 184 -6.47 -1.40 2.55
N VAL A 185 -6.89 -2.67 2.58
CA VAL A 185 -7.03 -3.40 3.84
C VAL A 185 -5.70 -3.55 4.59
N ILE A 186 -4.54 -3.52 3.92
CA ILE A 186 -3.23 -3.60 4.59
C ILE A 186 -2.97 -2.32 5.41
N GLY A 187 -3.04 -1.16 4.76
CA GLY A 187 -2.81 0.13 5.41
C GLY A 187 -3.82 0.40 6.52
N LEU A 188 -5.11 0.14 6.26
CA LEU A 188 -6.16 0.33 7.24
C LEU A 188 -6.06 -0.64 8.43
N ALA A 189 -5.67 -1.90 8.20
CA ALA A 189 -5.40 -2.84 9.28
C ALA A 189 -4.27 -2.36 10.18
N LEU A 190 -3.14 -1.95 9.59
CA LEU A 190 -2.00 -1.46 10.35
C LEU A 190 -2.36 -0.21 11.16
N ILE A 191 -3.10 0.75 10.60
CA ILE A 191 -3.58 1.91 11.38
C ILE A 191 -4.46 1.43 12.53
N SER A 192 -5.49 0.61 12.25
CA SER A 192 -6.45 0.18 13.28
C SER A 192 -5.80 -0.57 14.45
N LYS A 193 -4.70 -1.30 14.20
CA LYS A 193 -4.06 -2.17 15.21
C LYS A 193 -2.81 -1.57 15.84
N LEU A 194 -2.11 -0.66 15.18
CA LEU A 194 -0.84 -0.10 15.68
C LEU A 194 -0.98 1.31 16.25
N VAL A 195 -1.98 2.07 15.80
CA VAL A 195 -2.21 3.45 16.24
C VAL A 195 -3.20 3.41 17.41
N ASP A 196 -2.72 3.70 18.62
CA ASP A 196 -3.53 3.76 19.83
C ASP A 196 -3.70 5.21 20.28
N ASP A 197 -4.20 6.02 19.35
CA ASP A 197 -4.52 7.41 19.60
C ASP A 197 -5.76 7.55 20.50
N THR A 198 -5.74 8.58 21.35
CA THR A 198 -6.83 8.87 22.30
C THR A 198 -7.63 10.09 21.91
N VAL A 199 -7.15 10.86 20.91
CA VAL A 199 -7.76 12.11 20.48
C VAL A 199 -8.72 11.82 19.35
N SER A 200 -10.02 11.93 19.64
CA SER A 200 -11.05 11.79 18.61
C SER A 200 -11.16 13.07 17.76
N SER A 201 -11.12 12.94 16.44
CA SER A 201 -11.44 14.02 15.49
C SER A 201 -12.84 13.81 14.88
N PRO A 202 -13.49 14.87 14.38
CA PRO A 202 -14.76 14.73 13.66
C PRO A 202 -14.60 13.80 12.46
N PHE A 203 -15.45 12.77 12.38
CA PHE A 203 -15.59 11.96 11.18
C PHE A 203 -16.39 12.78 10.16
N PHE A 204 -15.77 13.09 9.02
CA PHE A 204 -16.37 13.80 7.90
C PHE A 204 -17.13 15.10 8.29
N ASN A 205 -16.48 16.04 9.00
CA ASN A 205 -17.10 17.30 9.48
C ASN A 205 -18.44 17.12 10.23
N GLY A 206 -18.77 15.89 10.66
CA GLY A 206 -20.02 15.51 11.28
C GLY A 206 -19.95 15.55 12.80
N ALA A 207 -21.07 15.20 13.44
CA ALA A 207 -21.15 15.15 14.91
C ALA A 207 -20.44 13.92 15.50
N VAL A 208 -20.23 12.87 14.71
CA VAL A 208 -19.54 11.65 15.14
C VAL A 208 -18.05 11.96 15.29
N ARG A 209 -17.48 11.66 16.46
CA ARG A 209 -16.04 11.80 16.71
C ARG A 209 -15.43 10.43 16.93
N LEU A 210 -14.36 10.14 16.21
CA LEU A 210 -13.68 8.85 16.22
C LEU A 210 -12.18 9.08 16.39
N THR A 211 -11.50 8.17 17.07
CA THR A 211 -10.03 8.08 17.01
C THR A 211 -9.61 7.67 15.59
N LEU A 212 -8.35 7.90 15.23
CA LEU A 212 -7.78 7.51 13.93
C LEU A 212 -7.89 6.00 13.73
N SER A 213 -7.64 5.20 14.77
CA SER A 213 -7.88 3.75 14.74
C SER A 213 -9.35 3.42 14.43
N GLN A 214 -10.30 4.04 15.13
CA GLN A 214 -11.73 3.80 14.89
C GLN A 214 -12.18 4.24 13.48
N ARG A 215 -11.62 5.33 12.95
CA ARG A 215 -11.86 5.77 11.56
C ARG A 215 -11.38 4.72 10.56
N ALA A 216 -10.15 4.21 10.73
CA ALA A 216 -9.63 3.15 9.87
C ALA A 216 -10.51 1.88 9.92
N MET A 217 -11.03 1.51 11.10
CA MET A 217 -11.98 0.41 11.23
C MET A 217 -13.28 0.67 10.46
N LEU A 218 -13.88 1.86 10.62
CA LEU A 218 -15.13 2.23 9.95
C LEU A 218 -14.98 2.28 8.43
N ILE A 219 -13.92 2.92 7.93
CA ILE A 219 -13.58 2.97 6.50
C ILE A 219 -13.44 1.56 5.94
N SER A 220 -12.69 0.68 6.64
CA SER A 220 -12.51 -0.71 6.21
C SER A 220 -13.83 -1.47 6.11
N TYR A 221 -14.68 -1.33 7.13
CA TYR A 221 -16.01 -1.94 7.14
C TYR A 221 -16.85 -1.48 5.95
N GLN A 222 -16.90 -0.17 5.70
CA GLN A 222 -17.68 0.42 4.62
C GLN A 222 -17.19 -0.08 3.26
N ILE A 223 -15.88 -0.02 2.99
CA ILE A 223 -15.29 -0.46 1.72
C ILE A 223 -15.56 -1.94 1.46
N ILE A 224 -15.37 -2.82 2.45
CA ILE A 224 -15.61 -4.26 2.27
C ILE A 224 -17.11 -4.54 2.09
N LYS A 225 -17.96 -3.81 2.81
CA LYS A 225 -19.41 -3.89 2.64
C LYS A 225 -19.85 -3.41 1.26
N ALA A 226 -19.19 -2.42 0.65
CA ALA A 226 -19.47 -1.95 -0.71
C ALA A 226 -19.18 -3.00 -1.78
N LEU A 227 -18.31 -3.99 -1.51
CA LEU A 227 -18.13 -5.18 -2.37
C LEU A 227 -19.37 -6.09 -2.39
N GLN A 228 -20.35 -5.85 -1.52
CA GLN A 228 -21.56 -6.64 -1.37
C GLN A 228 -22.79 -5.88 -1.88
N TYR A 229 -23.59 -6.54 -2.70
CA TYR A 229 -24.85 -6.03 -3.22
C TYR A 229 -26.04 -6.79 -2.65
N LYS A 230 -27.06 -6.07 -2.16
CA LYS A 230 -28.32 -6.66 -1.70
C LYS A 230 -29.23 -6.94 -2.90
N LYS A 231 -29.39 -8.23 -3.25
CA LYS A 231 -30.31 -8.69 -4.31
C LYS A 231 -31.57 -9.28 -3.69
N CYS A 232 -32.72 -8.71 -4.02
CA CYS A 232 -34.03 -9.21 -3.61
C CYS A 232 -34.70 -9.97 -4.75
N PHE A 233 -35.27 -11.13 -4.44
CA PHE A 233 -36.02 -11.95 -5.39
C PHE A 233 -37.51 -11.87 -5.05
N ASN A 234 -38.36 -11.72 -6.06
CA ASN A 234 -39.81 -11.78 -5.87
C ASN A 234 -40.22 -13.26 -5.93
N ILE A 235 -40.60 -13.83 -4.79
CA ILE A 235 -41.14 -15.19 -4.71
C ILE A 235 -42.50 -15.08 -4.06
N ILE A 236 -43.58 -15.45 -4.77
CA ILE A 236 -45.01 -15.44 -4.37
C ILE A 236 -45.24 -15.01 -2.90
N ASN A 237 -45.76 -13.79 -2.70
CA ASN A 237 -46.07 -13.13 -1.42
C ASN A 237 -44.90 -12.82 -0.47
N ASN A 238 -43.65 -13.07 -0.87
CA ASN A 238 -42.47 -12.68 -0.10
C ASN A 238 -41.37 -12.06 -1.01
N LYS A 239 -40.51 -11.24 -0.41
CA LYS A 239 -39.40 -10.60 -1.11
C LYS A 239 -38.07 -10.87 -0.38
N PRO A 240 -37.60 -12.12 -0.34
CA PRO A 240 -36.34 -12.44 0.32
C PRO A 240 -35.19 -11.69 -0.35
N CYS A 241 -34.34 -11.07 0.47
CA CYS A 241 -33.17 -10.34 0.03
C CYS A 241 -31.90 -11.02 0.54
N PHE A 242 -30.96 -11.27 -0.36
CA PHE A 242 -29.67 -11.86 -0.06
C PHE A 242 -28.55 -10.88 -0.43
N ARG A 243 -27.48 -10.84 0.36
CA ARG A 243 -26.25 -10.16 -0.04
C ARG A 243 -25.44 -11.09 -0.93
N ILE A 244 -25.00 -10.58 -2.07
CA ILE A 244 -24.10 -11.25 -3.00
C ILE A 244 -22.86 -10.39 -3.18
N TRP A 245 -21.70 -11.04 -3.31
CA TRP A 245 -20.44 -10.35 -3.60
C TRP A 245 -20.42 -9.94 -5.07
N ASN A 246 -20.64 -8.65 -5.32
CA ASN A 246 -20.64 -8.03 -6.64
C ASN A 246 -20.64 -6.51 -6.42
N LEU A 247 -19.47 -5.90 -6.58
CA LEU A 247 -19.25 -4.48 -6.44
C LEU A 247 -19.98 -3.73 -7.56
N ARG A 248 -20.82 -2.78 -7.17
CA ARG A 248 -21.65 -1.99 -8.08
C ARG A 248 -21.52 -0.52 -7.75
N ASN A 249 -21.53 0.30 -8.80
CA ASN A 249 -21.61 1.74 -8.66
C ASN A 249 -23.00 2.11 -8.09
N PRO A 250 -23.08 2.81 -6.95
CA PRO A 250 -24.33 3.13 -6.27
C PRO A 250 -25.18 4.13 -7.06
N VAL A 251 -24.61 4.90 -7.99
CA VAL A 251 -25.35 5.82 -8.86
C VAL A 251 -25.90 5.08 -10.07
N THR A 252 -25.03 4.43 -10.85
CA THR A 252 -25.45 3.79 -12.11
C THR A 252 -26.13 2.44 -11.90
N LYS A 253 -26.00 1.85 -10.70
CA LYS A 253 -26.44 0.49 -10.32
C LYS A 253 -25.80 -0.64 -11.13
N MET A 254 -24.86 -0.32 -12.02
CA MET A 254 -24.13 -1.30 -12.82
C MET A 254 -22.96 -1.89 -12.03
N PRO A 255 -22.55 -3.15 -12.32
CA PRO A 255 -21.25 -3.65 -11.88
C PRO A 255 -20.14 -2.70 -12.32
N VAL A 256 -19.16 -2.48 -11.44
CA VAL A 256 -18.02 -1.63 -11.79
C VAL A 256 -17.26 -2.20 -13.00
N LYS A 257 -16.62 -1.32 -13.78
CA LYS A 257 -15.96 -1.73 -15.02
C LYS A 257 -14.79 -2.68 -14.78
N ARG A 258 -14.03 -2.48 -13.70
CA ARG A 258 -12.86 -3.29 -13.33
C ARG A 258 -13.16 -4.04 -12.02
N GLY A 259 -12.88 -5.35 -11.96
CA GLY A 259 -12.87 -6.10 -10.69
C GLY A 259 -14.17 -6.07 -9.88
N ALA A 260 -15.33 -6.28 -10.52
CA ALA A 260 -16.63 -6.28 -9.83
C ALA A 260 -16.90 -7.54 -8.98
N ASP A 261 -16.47 -8.71 -9.44
CA ASP A 261 -16.68 -9.98 -8.73
C ASP A 261 -15.37 -10.45 -8.09
N PRO A 262 -15.26 -10.45 -6.73
CA PRO A 262 -14.07 -10.90 -6.02
C PRO A 262 -13.80 -12.41 -6.15
N ARG A 263 -14.65 -13.16 -6.87
CA ARG A 263 -14.48 -14.58 -7.19
C ARG A 263 -14.19 -15.40 -5.94
N PHE A 264 -12.99 -15.97 -5.83
CA PHE A 264 -12.61 -16.78 -4.70
C PHE A 264 -12.26 -15.93 -3.47
N LEU A 265 -11.87 -14.66 -3.61
CA LEU A 265 -11.40 -13.78 -2.52
C LEU A 265 -12.46 -13.36 -1.49
N LYS A 266 -13.73 -13.77 -1.68
CA LYS A 266 -14.88 -13.43 -0.82
C LYS A 266 -14.63 -13.77 0.66
N PHE A 267 -14.09 -14.97 0.91
CA PHE A 267 -13.70 -15.42 2.25
C PHE A 267 -12.61 -14.50 2.83
N GLY A 268 -11.54 -14.25 2.07
CA GLY A 268 -10.43 -13.40 2.49
C GLY A 268 -10.85 -11.97 2.84
N PHE A 269 -11.73 -11.36 2.05
CA PHE A 269 -12.27 -10.02 2.37
C PHE A 269 -13.10 -10.01 3.64
N ALA A 270 -13.92 -11.03 3.87
CA ALA A 270 -14.74 -11.12 5.09
C ALA A 270 -13.87 -11.29 6.34
N GLU A 271 -12.91 -12.22 6.33
CA GLU A 271 -11.98 -12.44 7.46
C GLU A 271 -11.12 -11.21 7.73
N ALA A 272 -10.57 -10.58 6.70
CA ALA A 272 -9.77 -9.36 6.86
C ALA A 272 -10.61 -8.23 7.46
N GLY A 273 -11.85 -8.05 6.99
CA GLY A 273 -12.76 -7.04 7.53
C GLY A 273 -13.17 -7.30 8.98
N ASP A 274 -13.52 -8.55 9.32
CA ASP A 274 -13.86 -8.94 10.68
C ASP A 274 -12.65 -8.74 11.63
N PHE A 275 -11.43 -9.08 11.18
CA PHE A 275 -10.20 -8.81 11.93
C PHE A 275 -9.97 -7.32 12.15
N ILE A 276 -10.02 -6.50 11.10
CA ILE A 276 -9.77 -5.05 11.20
C ILE A 276 -10.75 -4.41 12.17
N THR A 277 -12.03 -4.77 12.07
CA THR A 277 -13.12 -4.12 12.80
C THR A 277 -13.33 -4.63 14.21
N ASP A 278 -12.65 -5.70 14.61
CA ASP A 278 -12.92 -6.45 15.85
C ASP A 278 -14.40 -6.85 15.98
N GLY A 279 -15.10 -7.02 14.84
CA GLY A 279 -16.53 -7.32 14.78
C GLY A 279 -17.47 -6.16 15.18
N ASN A 280 -16.96 -4.95 15.44
CA ASN A 280 -17.72 -3.83 16.01
C ASN A 280 -18.89 -3.33 15.13
N PHE A 281 -18.87 -3.60 13.82
CA PHE A 281 -19.87 -3.09 12.85
C PHE A 281 -20.78 -4.19 12.28
N GLY A 282 -20.76 -5.37 12.90
CA GLY A 282 -21.46 -6.55 12.46
C GLY A 282 -20.70 -7.34 11.39
N SER A 283 -21.07 -8.61 11.23
CA SER A 283 -20.30 -9.54 10.41
C SER A 283 -20.30 -9.16 8.91
N LEU A 284 -19.13 -9.31 8.30
CA LEU A 284 -18.92 -9.21 6.86
C LEU A 284 -19.00 -10.58 6.16
N GLN A 285 -19.26 -11.65 6.92
CA GLN A 285 -19.48 -13.00 6.41
C GLN A 285 -20.88 -13.14 5.82
N TRP A 286 -20.99 -13.28 4.51
CA TRP A 286 -22.26 -13.44 3.80
C TRP A 286 -22.16 -14.47 2.67
N GLY A 287 -23.17 -15.35 2.58
CA GLY A 287 -23.23 -16.41 1.59
C GLY A 287 -22.22 -17.53 1.87
N TYR A 288 -21.53 -18.02 0.83
CA TYR A 288 -20.49 -19.06 0.96
C TYR A 288 -19.15 -18.55 1.52
N SER A 289 -19.07 -17.29 1.96
CA SER A 289 -17.83 -16.74 2.53
C SER A 289 -17.45 -17.38 3.87
N SER A 290 -18.27 -18.27 4.45
CA SER A 290 -17.92 -19.08 5.63
C SER A 290 -17.20 -20.40 5.30
N GLN A 291 -17.00 -20.73 4.02
CA GLN A 291 -16.41 -22.03 3.61
C GLN A 291 -14.89 -21.96 3.45
N THR A 292 -14.18 -22.04 4.57
CA THR A 292 -12.71 -22.09 4.70
C THR A 292 -12.04 -23.14 3.79
N PHE A 293 -12.73 -24.27 3.56
CA PHE A 293 -12.18 -25.43 2.86
C PHE A 293 -11.93 -25.21 1.36
N ILE A 294 -12.75 -24.40 0.70
CA ILE A 294 -12.62 -24.11 -0.73
C ILE A 294 -11.46 -23.15 -0.96
N TRP A 295 -11.28 -22.15 -0.08
CA TRP A 295 -10.20 -21.17 -0.19
C TRP A 295 -8.82 -21.80 0.01
N ILE A 296 -8.65 -22.61 1.07
CA ILE A 296 -7.38 -23.28 1.37
C ILE A 296 -6.99 -24.24 0.23
N ARG A 297 -7.95 -24.99 -0.34
CA ARG A 297 -7.67 -25.91 -1.45
C ARG A 297 -7.43 -25.19 -2.78
N LEU A 298 -8.16 -24.12 -3.10
CA LEU A 298 -7.95 -23.37 -4.34
C LEU A 298 -6.67 -22.57 -4.33
N VAL A 299 -6.30 -21.90 -3.23
CA VAL A 299 -5.03 -21.17 -3.22
C VAL A 299 -3.84 -22.13 -3.13
N GLY A 300 -3.98 -23.26 -2.42
CA GLY A 300 -3.00 -24.35 -2.49
C GLY A 300 -2.85 -24.93 -3.91
N PHE A 301 -3.95 -25.07 -4.65
CA PHE A 301 -3.93 -25.49 -6.06
C PHE A 301 -3.35 -24.41 -6.98
N LEU A 302 -3.70 -23.12 -6.80
CA LEU A 302 -3.14 -22.01 -7.58
C LEU A 302 -1.63 -21.88 -7.36
N GLN A 303 -1.15 -22.04 -6.12
CA GLN A 303 0.27 -22.10 -5.78
C GLN A 303 1.00 -23.28 -6.46
N ILE A 304 0.30 -24.39 -6.75
CA ILE A 304 0.86 -25.54 -7.48
C ILE A 304 0.75 -25.31 -8.99
N ALA A 305 -0.38 -24.87 -9.50
CA ALA A 305 -0.61 -24.62 -10.92
C ALA A 305 0.28 -23.51 -11.48
N GLN A 306 0.60 -22.49 -10.68
CA GLN A 306 1.57 -21.46 -11.04
C GLN A 306 2.99 -22.00 -11.24
N GLN A 307 3.37 -23.10 -10.57
CA GLN A 307 4.68 -23.75 -10.78
C GLN A 307 4.86 -24.29 -12.20
N PHE A 308 3.76 -24.47 -12.93
CA PHE A 308 3.76 -25.01 -14.29
C PHE A 308 3.36 -23.97 -15.34
N SER A 309 3.17 -22.70 -14.95
CA SER A 309 2.78 -21.64 -15.89
C SER A 309 3.97 -20.69 -16.14
N PRO A 310 4.60 -20.72 -17.32
CA PRO A 310 5.76 -19.88 -17.65
C PRO A 310 5.45 -18.37 -17.72
N LYS A 311 4.18 -17.96 -17.57
CA LYS A 311 3.72 -16.56 -17.51
C LYS A 311 2.63 -16.36 -16.43
N GLY A 312 2.60 -17.24 -15.42
CA GLY A 312 1.43 -17.45 -14.56
C GLY A 312 1.11 -16.33 -13.59
N ASN A 313 0.39 -15.31 -14.07
CA ASN A 313 -0.58 -14.48 -13.33
C ASN A 313 -0.26 -14.32 -11.83
N ILE A 314 0.89 -13.69 -11.56
CA ILE A 314 1.51 -13.51 -10.23
C ILE A 314 0.62 -12.64 -9.32
N ASP A 315 -0.19 -11.76 -9.92
CA ASP A 315 -1.18 -10.91 -9.26
C ASP A 315 -2.12 -11.68 -8.31
N HIS A 316 -2.43 -12.96 -8.62
CA HIS A 316 -3.30 -13.76 -7.75
C HIS A 316 -2.66 -14.13 -6.42
N LEU A 317 -1.33 -14.14 -6.36
CA LEU A 317 -0.60 -14.48 -5.16
C LEU A 317 -0.54 -13.29 -4.20
N PHE A 318 -0.34 -12.07 -4.73
CA PHE A 318 -0.40 -10.86 -3.92
C PHE A 318 -1.77 -10.69 -3.25
N HIS A 319 -2.86 -10.79 -4.01
CA HIS A 319 -4.18 -10.54 -3.44
C HIS A 319 -4.62 -11.61 -2.43
N ALA A 320 -4.14 -12.84 -2.59
CA ALA A 320 -4.43 -13.90 -1.64
C ALA A 320 -3.56 -13.74 -0.40
N GLY A 321 -2.27 -13.42 -0.59
CA GLY A 321 -1.32 -13.16 0.49
C GLY A 321 -1.73 -11.98 1.37
N SER A 322 -2.17 -10.86 0.77
CA SER A 322 -2.64 -9.68 1.51
C SER A 322 -3.84 -10.02 2.40
N LEU A 323 -4.91 -10.59 1.83
CA LEU A 323 -6.10 -10.98 2.59
C LEU A 323 -5.79 -12.06 3.63
N ALA A 324 -4.95 -13.03 3.30
CA ALA A 324 -4.56 -14.09 4.24
C ALA A 324 -3.70 -13.58 5.38
N THR A 325 -2.84 -12.60 5.12
CA THR A 325 -2.02 -11.92 6.13
C THR A 325 -2.90 -11.13 7.10
N ILE A 326 -3.86 -10.36 6.59
CA ILE A 326 -4.73 -9.55 7.46
C ILE A 326 -5.74 -10.43 8.22
N GLY A 327 -6.43 -11.33 7.54
CA GLY A 327 -7.43 -12.21 8.14
C GLY A 327 -6.87 -13.39 8.95
N ASN A 328 -5.56 -13.46 9.17
CA ASN A 328 -4.88 -14.58 9.84
C ASN A 328 -5.21 -15.98 9.24
N ILE A 329 -5.41 -16.04 7.92
CA ILE A 329 -5.82 -17.27 7.22
C ILE A 329 -4.62 -18.19 7.00
N TRP A 330 -3.44 -17.59 6.78
CA TRP A 330 -2.17 -18.29 6.61
C TRP A 330 -1.26 -18.03 7.80
N SER A 331 -0.60 -19.07 8.28
CA SER A 331 0.41 -18.89 9.32
C SER A 331 1.60 -18.11 8.77
N THR A 332 2.36 -17.45 9.64
CA THR A 332 3.58 -16.76 9.23
C THR A 332 4.58 -17.73 8.58
N ARG A 333 4.56 -19.03 8.94
CA ARG A 333 5.37 -20.05 8.27
C ARG A 333 4.97 -20.27 6.81
N ASP A 334 3.68 -20.20 6.50
CA ASP A 334 3.17 -20.34 5.13
C ASP A 334 3.54 -19.10 4.31
N LEU A 335 3.48 -17.91 4.89
CA LEU A 335 3.95 -16.66 4.27
C LEU A 335 5.46 -16.68 4.02
N ILE A 336 6.27 -17.19 4.95
CA ILE A 336 7.72 -17.40 4.72
C ILE A 336 7.98 -18.44 3.62
N ARG A 337 7.11 -19.46 3.49
CA ARG A 337 7.22 -20.43 2.37
C ARG A 337 6.87 -19.76 1.05
N LEU A 338 5.85 -18.90 1.02
CA LEU A 338 5.51 -18.10 -0.15
C LEU A 338 6.74 -17.35 -0.66
N TYR A 339 7.43 -16.68 0.27
CA TYR A 339 8.68 -15.97 0.01
C TYR A 339 9.83 -16.88 -0.48
N ASN A 340 10.00 -18.06 0.13
CA ASN A 340 11.18 -18.91 -0.12
C ASN A 340 11.03 -19.96 -1.24
N ARG A 341 9.81 -20.31 -1.64
CA ARG A 341 9.54 -21.53 -2.44
C ARG A 341 9.96 -21.40 -3.90
N HIS A 342 10.16 -20.20 -4.39
CA HIS A 342 10.34 -19.94 -5.80
C HIS A 342 11.82 -19.78 -6.23
N HIS A 343 12.75 -19.65 -5.28
CA HIS A 343 14.20 -19.72 -5.53
C HIS A 343 14.71 -21.08 -6.07
N LYS A 344 13.91 -22.16 -6.01
CA LYS A 344 14.42 -23.53 -6.20
C LYS A 344 14.10 -24.22 -7.53
N PHE A 345 13.17 -23.72 -8.34
CA PHE A 345 12.65 -24.53 -9.46
C PHE A 345 12.78 -23.93 -10.86
N PHE A 346 12.89 -22.59 -11.05
CA PHE A 346 13.03 -22.00 -12.39
C PHE A 346 13.87 -20.71 -12.37
N PHE A 347 14.72 -20.51 -13.39
CA PHE A 347 15.60 -19.33 -13.60
C PHE A 347 14.85 -18.03 -13.94
N VAL A 348 13.62 -17.85 -13.45
CA VAL A 348 12.83 -16.61 -13.60
C VAL A 348 12.92 -15.84 -12.28
N PRO A 349 13.20 -14.52 -12.28
CA PRO A 349 13.21 -13.74 -11.05
C PRO A 349 11.89 -13.92 -10.29
N ASP A 350 12.05 -14.27 -9.03
CA ASP A 350 11.05 -14.80 -8.11
C ASP A 350 10.22 -13.64 -7.52
N PRO A 351 8.87 -13.65 -7.54
CA PRO A 351 8.09 -12.59 -6.94
C PRO A 351 8.17 -12.63 -5.41
N HIS A 352 8.91 -11.67 -4.83
CA HIS A 352 9.11 -11.61 -3.40
C HIS A 352 8.07 -10.71 -2.70
N TYR A 353 7.22 -11.33 -1.86
CA TYR A 353 6.24 -10.67 -0.99
C TYR A 353 6.68 -10.72 0.48
N GLU A 354 7.90 -10.27 0.77
CA GLU A 354 8.58 -10.52 2.05
C GLU A 354 7.91 -9.81 3.23
N HIS A 355 7.23 -8.71 2.94
CA HIS A 355 6.51 -7.89 3.91
C HIS A 355 5.35 -8.64 4.59
N PHE A 356 4.71 -9.60 3.91
CA PHE A 356 3.56 -10.32 4.50
C PHE A 356 3.93 -11.08 5.78
N ALA A 357 5.10 -11.74 5.80
CA ALA A 357 5.54 -12.48 6.99
C ALA A 357 5.83 -11.55 8.18
N LEU A 358 6.39 -10.36 7.92
CA LEU A 358 6.65 -9.35 8.94
C LEU A 358 5.34 -8.76 9.48
N ILE A 359 4.40 -8.40 8.59
CA ILE A 359 3.08 -7.89 8.96
C ILE A 359 2.32 -8.94 9.79
N SER A 360 2.32 -10.20 9.38
CA SER A 360 1.66 -11.29 10.11
C SER A 360 2.23 -11.47 11.53
N CYS A 361 3.56 -11.42 11.67
CA CYS A 361 4.21 -11.45 12.98
C CYS A 361 3.78 -10.27 13.86
N ILE A 362 3.69 -9.06 13.30
CA ILE A 362 3.28 -7.85 14.03
C ILE A 362 1.80 -7.89 14.44
N LEU A 363 0.90 -8.26 13.52
CA LEU A 363 -0.55 -8.19 13.74
C LEU A 363 -1.09 -9.36 14.57
N HIS A 364 -0.52 -10.55 14.43
CA HIS A 364 -1.04 -11.79 15.04
C HIS A 364 -0.15 -12.35 16.13
N ASN A 365 1.00 -11.71 16.42
CA ASN A 365 2.02 -12.22 17.33
C ASN A 365 2.55 -13.63 16.95
N ASP A 366 2.42 -14.04 15.67
CA ASP A 366 2.98 -15.30 15.15
C ASP A 366 4.36 -15.03 14.51
N CYS A 367 5.42 -15.06 15.33
CA CYS A 367 6.79 -14.80 14.92
C CYS A 367 7.65 -16.07 15.01
N PRO A 368 7.54 -17.02 14.06
CA PRO A 368 8.22 -18.30 14.15
C PRO A 368 9.74 -18.14 14.07
N LYS A 369 10.51 -19.02 14.73
CA LYS A 369 11.99 -19.05 14.66
C LYS A 369 12.55 -19.03 13.23
N LYS A 370 11.78 -19.54 12.25
CA LYS A 370 12.16 -19.49 10.83
C LYS A 370 12.27 -18.04 10.34
N LEU A 371 11.40 -17.12 10.77
CA LEU A 371 11.45 -15.70 10.41
C LEU A 371 12.78 -15.06 10.84
N ASN A 372 13.28 -15.42 12.03
CA ASN A 372 14.58 -14.93 12.52
C ASN A 372 15.76 -15.40 11.68
N ARG A 373 15.64 -16.54 10.98
CA ARG A 373 16.67 -17.02 10.05
C ARG A 373 16.70 -16.25 8.73
N GLU A 374 15.63 -15.50 8.44
CA GLU A 374 15.55 -14.67 7.23
C GLU A 374 16.04 -13.24 7.49
N LYS A 375 16.40 -12.86 8.73
CA LYS A 375 16.81 -11.51 9.13
C LYS A 375 17.87 -10.91 8.20
N GLU A 376 18.92 -11.67 7.91
CA GLU A 376 20.02 -11.24 7.04
C GLU A 376 19.56 -10.92 5.61
N LYS A 377 18.56 -11.64 5.09
CA LYS A 377 18.04 -11.36 3.74
C LYS A 377 17.33 -10.01 3.68
N TYR A 378 16.56 -9.67 4.72
CA TYR A 378 15.94 -8.35 4.82
C TYR A 378 17.00 -7.25 4.94
N GLU A 379 18.06 -7.46 5.72
CA GLU A 379 19.17 -6.51 5.84
C GLU A 379 19.89 -6.27 4.52
N ILE A 380 20.23 -7.35 3.80
CA ILE A 380 20.84 -7.26 2.46
C ILE A 380 19.94 -6.44 1.54
N LEU A 381 18.64 -6.71 1.55
CA LEU A 381 17.68 -6.03 0.69
C LEU A 381 17.60 -4.53 0.99
N LEU A 382 17.53 -4.17 2.28
CA LEU A 382 17.56 -2.78 2.73
C LEU A 382 18.88 -2.11 2.34
N ASN A 383 20.02 -2.80 2.51
CA ASN A 383 21.34 -2.29 2.15
C ASN A 383 21.50 -2.03 0.65
N LEU A 384 20.84 -2.83 -0.20
CA LEU A 384 20.88 -2.63 -1.65
C LEU A 384 20.14 -1.35 -2.10
N ALA A 385 19.23 -0.79 -1.31
CA ALA A 385 18.43 0.36 -1.73
C ALA A 385 19.30 1.58 -2.09
N PRO A 386 19.07 2.25 -3.24
CA PRO A 386 19.81 3.43 -3.65
C PRO A 386 19.70 4.55 -2.61
N VAL A 387 20.77 5.31 -2.39
CA VAL A 387 20.75 6.38 -1.37
C VAL A 387 19.76 7.49 -1.72
N ASN A 388 19.68 7.87 -3.00
CA ASN A 388 18.87 8.99 -3.49
C ASN A 388 17.41 8.62 -3.81
N GLY A 389 17.02 7.36 -3.60
CA GLY A 389 15.70 6.87 -3.95
C GLY A 389 15.69 5.89 -5.12
N PRO A 390 14.68 5.00 -5.20
CA PRO A 390 14.53 4.06 -6.29
C PRO A 390 14.21 4.78 -7.60
N SER A 391 14.83 4.32 -8.68
CA SER A 391 14.58 4.79 -10.04
C SER A 391 14.89 3.71 -11.07
N ASN A 392 14.31 3.84 -12.26
CA ASN A 392 14.66 3.03 -13.41
C ASN A 392 14.34 3.78 -14.70
N PHE A 393 15.37 4.16 -15.44
CA PHE A 393 15.23 4.82 -16.75
C PHE A 393 15.57 3.89 -17.92
N GLY A 394 15.67 2.58 -17.70
CA GLY A 394 16.04 1.60 -18.72
C GLY A 394 17.53 1.56 -19.08
N ASN A 395 18.34 2.45 -18.51
CA ASN A 395 19.79 2.39 -18.57
C ASN A 395 20.35 1.56 -17.41
N TYR A 396 20.56 0.27 -17.65
CA TYR A 396 21.06 -0.67 -16.64
C TYR A 396 22.52 -0.43 -16.21
N SER A 397 23.22 0.50 -16.87
CA SER A 397 24.60 0.89 -16.54
C SER A 397 24.68 2.20 -15.76
N ALA A 398 23.55 2.83 -15.43
CA ALA A 398 23.54 4.02 -14.59
C ALA A 398 23.88 3.67 -13.13
N ASP A 399 24.69 4.51 -12.48
CA ASP A 399 25.17 4.28 -11.11
C ASP A 399 24.04 4.16 -10.07
N ASP A 400 22.89 4.80 -10.33
CA ASP A 400 21.72 4.78 -9.44
C ASP A 400 20.76 3.60 -9.70
N PHE A 401 21.02 2.77 -10.73
CA PHE A 401 20.17 1.61 -11.02
C PHE A 401 20.48 0.46 -10.06
N VAL A 402 19.48 0.07 -9.27
CA VAL A 402 19.52 -1.16 -8.47
C VAL A 402 18.35 -2.03 -8.86
N PHE A 403 18.63 -3.23 -9.41
CA PHE A 403 17.62 -4.16 -9.90
C PHE A 403 16.50 -4.41 -8.88
N GLU A 404 16.85 -4.67 -7.62
CA GLU A 404 15.93 -4.91 -6.51
C GLU A 404 15.01 -3.73 -6.18
N TRP A 405 15.37 -2.52 -6.60
CA TRP A 405 14.65 -1.28 -6.30
C TRP A 405 14.29 -0.52 -7.58
N SER A 406 14.05 -1.28 -8.66
CA SER A 406 13.86 -0.74 -10.01
C SER A 406 12.43 -0.82 -10.54
N SER A 407 11.46 -1.04 -9.63
CA SER A 407 10.02 -1.05 -9.94
C SER A 407 9.28 0.04 -9.16
N ILE A 408 8.07 0.40 -9.62
CA ILE A 408 7.18 1.36 -8.95
C ILE A 408 6.95 1.02 -7.48
N ASN A 409 6.78 -0.27 -7.19
CA ASN A 409 6.61 -0.79 -5.85
C ASN A 409 6.96 -2.28 -5.85
N ARG A 410 8.10 -2.65 -5.26
CA ARG A 410 8.56 -4.04 -5.25
C ARG A 410 7.67 -4.95 -4.42
N LEU A 411 7.01 -4.42 -3.40
CA LEU A 411 6.16 -5.21 -2.50
C LEU A 411 4.83 -5.57 -3.17
N VAL A 412 4.40 -4.78 -4.15
CA VAL A 412 3.15 -5.01 -4.89
C VAL A 412 3.39 -5.72 -6.22
N TRP A 413 4.37 -5.26 -7.00
CA TRP A 413 4.67 -5.75 -8.35
C TRP A 413 6.13 -6.19 -8.50
N PRO A 414 6.60 -7.19 -7.73
CA PRO A 414 7.97 -7.68 -7.84
C PRO A 414 8.29 -8.26 -9.23
N GLU A 415 7.29 -8.69 -9.99
CA GLU A 415 7.46 -9.13 -11.38
C GLU A 415 7.84 -8.00 -12.35
N ARG A 416 7.77 -6.73 -11.91
CA ARG A 416 8.20 -5.55 -12.67
C ARG A 416 9.63 -5.11 -12.36
N LEU A 417 10.38 -5.84 -11.55
CA LEU A 417 11.80 -5.56 -11.36
C LEU A 417 12.55 -5.62 -12.70
N GLY A 418 13.41 -4.64 -12.94
CA GLY A 418 14.14 -4.49 -14.20
C GLY A 418 13.30 -4.09 -15.40
N SER A 419 11.97 -3.88 -15.26
CA SER A 419 11.05 -3.58 -16.38
C SER A 419 11.22 -2.21 -17.03
N GLY A 420 12.32 -1.51 -16.73
CA GLY A 420 12.68 -0.20 -17.30
C GLY A 420 12.86 -0.17 -18.82
N THR A 421 12.80 -1.30 -19.53
CA THR A 421 12.67 -1.30 -21.00
C THR A 421 11.27 -0.90 -21.46
N ASN A 422 10.25 -0.98 -20.59
CA ASN A 422 8.92 -0.48 -20.86
C ASN A 422 8.86 1.02 -20.51
N GLN A 423 8.82 1.87 -21.52
CA GLN A 423 8.79 3.33 -21.38
C GLN A 423 7.71 3.84 -20.41
N TRP A 424 6.57 3.14 -20.30
CA TRP A 424 5.46 3.51 -19.40
C TRP A 424 5.71 3.24 -17.92
N LEU A 425 6.82 2.56 -17.61
CA LEU A 425 7.26 2.24 -16.25
C LEU A 425 8.59 2.93 -15.91
N GLN A 426 9.20 3.65 -16.85
CA GLN A 426 10.44 4.38 -16.58
C GLN A 426 10.18 5.62 -15.73
N GLY A 427 11.01 5.82 -14.72
CA GLY A 427 10.96 7.01 -13.88
C GLY A 427 11.63 6.82 -12.52
N GLU A 428 11.43 7.83 -11.70
CA GLU A 428 11.70 7.86 -10.28
C GLU A 428 10.47 7.37 -9.51
N TYR A 429 10.69 6.57 -8.47
CA TYR A 429 9.62 5.99 -7.66
C TYR A 429 9.64 6.53 -6.23
N SER A 430 8.50 6.50 -5.54
CA SER A 430 8.32 7.16 -4.23
C SER A 430 9.12 6.53 -3.08
N GLY A 431 9.51 5.25 -3.19
CA GLY A 431 10.22 4.53 -2.13
C GLY A 431 9.33 4.12 -0.94
N LEU A 432 8.00 4.14 -1.09
CA LEU A 432 7.05 3.65 -0.10
C LEU A 432 7.29 2.20 0.31
N ASP A 433 7.71 1.37 -0.65
CA ASP A 433 8.10 -0.03 -0.43
C ASP A 433 9.33 -0.16 0.48
N TYR A 434 10.35 0.68 0.28
CA TYR A 434 11.53 0.72 1.15
C TYR A 434 11.16 1.16 2.56
N MET A 435 10.42 2.26 2.67
CA MET A 435 10.03 2.81 3.97
C MET A 435 9.19 1.81 4.78
N LEU A 436 8.24 1.13 4.13
CA LEU A 436 7.43 0.10 4.78
C LEU A 436 8.30 -1.09 5.21
N LEU A 437 9.13 -1.60 4.31
CA LEU A 437 10.00 -2.74 4.62
C LEU A 437 10.97 -2.43 5.76
N PHE A 438 11.55 -1.23 5.76
CA PHE A 438 12.42 -0.74 6.82
C PHE A 438 11.68 -0.74 8.16
N ASN A 439 10.50 -0.13 8.22
CA ASN A 439 9.74 -0.05 9.46
C ASN A 439 9.34 -1.43 9.99
N LEU A 440 8.86 -2.32 9.11
CA LEU A 440 8.51 -3.70 9.46
C LEU A 440 9.72 -4.48 9.98
N TYR A 441 10.89 -4.35 9.32
CA TYR A 441 12.13 -4.97 9.76
C TYR A 441 12.52 -4.50 11.18
N ARG A 442 12.45 -3.19 11.43
CA ARG A 442 12.77 -2.60 12.73
C ARG A 442 11.82 -3.09 13.83
N LEU A 443 10.51 -3.16 13.55
CA LEU A 443 9.51 -3.63 14.50
C LEU A 443 9.71 -5.11 14.87
N VAL A 444 10.12 -5.95 13.93
CA VAL A 444 10.30 -7.39 14.17
C VAL A 444 11.66 -7.72 14.79
N TYR A 445 12.73 -7.02 14.40
CA TYR A 445 14.10 -7.43 14.74
C TYR A 445 14.88 -6.48 15.65
N GLU A 446 14.43 -5.23 15.83
CA GLU A 446 15.22 -4.19 16.52
C GLU A 446 14.46 -3.39 17.59
N ASN A 447 13.14 -3.55 17.72
CA ASN A 447 12.28 -2.95 18.76
C ASN A 447 12.41 -1.41 18.92
N GLY A 448 12.32 -0.64 17.83
CA GLY A 448 12.35 0.83 17.85
C GLY A 448 13.31 1.43 16.81
N TYR A 449 13.42 2.76 16.73
CA TYR A 449 14.41 3.55 15.95
C TYR A 449 15.77 3.67 16.62
#